data_AF-A0A8S3TUG1-F1
#
_entry.id   AF-A0A8S3TUG1-F1
#
_cell.length_a   1.000
_cell.length_b   1.000
_cell.length_c   1.000
_cell.angle_alpha   90.00
_cell.angle_beta   90.00
_cell.angle_gamma   90.00
#
_symmetry.space_group_name_H-M   'P 1'
#
loop_
_entity.id
_entity.type
_entity.pdbx_description
1 polymer ?
#
loop_
_entity_poly.entity_id
_entity_poly.type
_entity_poly.pdbx_seq_one_letter_code
_entity_poly.pdbx_strand_id
1 'polypeptide(L)'
;MSENGMIQKVDLYQIWEQEEFRQILPFKEYIFDMLIHLDIVSEQRRYDTKTGSRLPIENFFVPCMLTQRNDTDYLTQECTPERTVSLAFVFKGTIIPPALPNRLICACLSMWTLKEYQGRKLMFSGFVGLSFDKEHDIVVCVEGNKILLYLVHKRSKGLIIPDIATSVRDCLFVTLERISEFYQSTIHCKANNKLPFHTEYSCSKLNCFTPEENMVVDTEECLCEHGENIKHNWRVWNQKLEQMQCDPSCPGLSEYSLDQIPSNPELLRLSGNCEEDLIHELALRLGMEEIDWRDIGKNYTGNTQMVRRRKQVKSRIPDDILDCIPTDEILDKLAPKIGKMVFQLGTELGLSIADLENIDKCSPNLTAQNKEVLFTWRKDRSVKPTIRVIKQALVNIRKGVRCLEEVVKNIDAKTLRAVEIVTDKIRDNADRIIQDIQTSQILDHMMTNLVISVDDRRRIEQHAGQDDQNKALLDIVIKMREPAYSVFVDGLRNYGYEDIANDLKCDFSPSPVSAETKGLSDWNVPLYKVRLQKNYLKIITDIQHENIVDHLISKEVLSVDDGKKIESGKTPQEKNRNLMDILLRKSEQGFNEFLKALRKDSIYADLAEQIEKTEVTSTDMATLHKCLK
;
A
#
# COMPACT_ATOMS: atom_id res chain seq x y z
N MET A 1 3.36 -45.19 5.99
CA MET A 1 2.68 -43.89 5.82
C MET A 1 1.75 -43.71 7.02
N SER A 2 1.82 -42.57 7.71
CA SER A 2 1.34 -42.47 9.10
C SER A 2 -0.19 -42.59 9.21
N GLU A 3 -0.66 -43.40 10.16
CA GLU A 3 -2.08 -43.52 10.52
C GLU A 3 -2.70 -42.19 10.96
N ASN A 4 -1.86 -41.21 11.29
CA ASN A 4 -2.25 -39.93 11.87
C ASN A 4 -2.41 -38.81 10.82
N GLY A 5 -2.28 -39.10 9.52
CA GLY A 5 -2.43 -38.11 8.45
C GLY A 5 -1.42 -36.97 8.51
N MET A 6 -0.26 -37.19 9.14
CA MET A 6 0.84 -36.23 9.23
C MET A 6 2.06 -36.76 8.47
N ILE A 7 2.76 -35.90 7.75
CA ILE A 7 4.01 -36.22 7.08
C ILE A 7 5.07 -35.17 7.43
N GLN A 8 6.31 -35.60 7.69
CA GLN A 8 7.39 -34.65 7.92
C GLN A 8 7.96 -34.17 6.58
N LYS A 9 8.52 -32.96 6.56
CA LYS A 9 9.20 -32.44 5.36
C LYS A 9 10.31 -33.40 4.89
N VAL A 10 11.05 -33.95 5.86
CA VAL A 10 12.15 -34.89 5.62
C VAL A 10 11.64 -36.19 4.99
N ASP A 11 10.49 -36.70 5.42
CA ASP A 11 9.90 -37.93 4.84
C ASP A 11 9.54 -37.73 3.36
N LEU A 12 8.98 -36.56 3.00
CA LEU A 12 8.70 -36.23 1.60
C LEU A 12 9.97 -36.14 0.76
N TYR A 13 11.06 -35.60 1.34
CA TYR A 13 12.34 -35.54 0.63
C TYR A 13 12.94 -36.93 0.43
N GLN A 14 12.85 -37.80 1.43
CA GLN A 14 13.29 -39.19 1.28
C GLN A 14 12.50 -39.93 0.19
N ILE A 15 11.20 -39.66 0.05
CA ILE A 15 10.40 -40.19 -1.06
C ILE A 15 10.94 -39.67 -2.39
N TRP A 16 11.20 -38.37 -2.51
CA TRP A 16 11.68 -37.76 -3.76
C TRP A 16 13.14 -38.07 -4.10
N GLU A 17 13.92 -38.58 -3.14
CA GLU A 17 15.28 -39.08 -3.34
C GLU A 17 15.32 -40.48 -3.97
N GLN A 18 14.18 -41.19 -4.03
CA GLN A 18 14.08 -42.48 -4.72
C GLN A 18 14.31 -42.32 -6.23
N GLU A 19 14.81 -43.38 -6.87
CA GLU A 19 15.27 -43.34 -8.27
C GLU A 19 14.17 -42.89 -9.24
N GLU A 20 12.93 -43.30 -8.96
CA GLU A 20 11.73 -42.99 -9.73
C GLU A 20 11.37 -41.49 -9.72
N PHE A 21 11.79 -40.75 -8.69
CA PHE A 21 11.51 -39.32 -8.50
C PHE A 21 12.75 -38.44 -8.69
N ARG A 22 13.90 -39.01 -9.09
CA ARG A 22 15.17 -38.27 -9.20
C ARG A 22 15.10 -37.05 -10.11
N GLN A 23 14.23 -37.08 -11.13
CA GLN A 23 14.04 -35.97 -12.06
C GLN A 23 13.33 -34.76 -11.43
N ILE A 24 12.51 -34.97 -10.40
CA ILE A 24 11.76 -33.90 -9.72
C ILE A 24 12.49 -33.33 -8.50
N LEU A 25 13.50 -34.03 -7.99
CA LEU A 25 14.29 -33.63 -6.82
C LEU A 25 14.87 -32.19 -6.89
N PRO A 26 15.37 -31.70 -8.05
CA PRO A 26 15.83 -30.31 -8.17
C PRO A 26 14.74 -29.27 -7.92
N PHE A 27 13.47 -29.64 -8.11
CA PHE A 27 12.29 -28.78 -7.98
C PHE A 27 11.49 -29.05 -6.70
N LYS A 28 12.06 -29.79 -5.73
CA LYS A 28 11.33 -30.25 -4.54
C LYS A 28 10.62 -29.13 -3.77
N GLU A 29 11.25 -27.97 -3.57
CA GLU A 29 10.63 -26.84 -2.86
C GLU A 29 9.45 -26.27 -3.67
N TYR A 30 9.59 -26.13 -4.99
CA TYR A 30 8.51 -25.64 -5.85
C TYR A 30 7.32 -26.60 -5.88
N ILE A 31 7.58 -27.90 -5.98
CA ILE A 31 6.55 -28.94 -5.90
C ILE A 31 5.86 -28.87 -4.54
N PHE A 32 6.63 -28.66 -3.48
CA PHE A 32 6.11 -28.52 -2.13
C PHE A 32 5.14 -27.33 -2.02
N ASP A 33 5.54 -26.16 -2.50
CA ASP A 33 4.70 -24.96 -2.55
C ASP A 33 3.43 -25.20 -3.40
N MET A 34 3.56 -25.92 -4.50
CA MET A 34 2.43 -26.31 -5.34
C MET A 34 1.47 -27.26 -4.60
N LEU A 35 1.97 -28.23 -3.83
CA LEU A 35 1.12 -29.13 -3.04
C LEU A 35 0.34 -28.37 -1.95
N ILE A 36 0.96 -27.36 -1.33
CA ILE A 36 0.28 -26.46 -0.38
C ILE A 36 -0.78 -25.63 -1.11
N HIS A 37 -0.41 -25.03 -2.23
CA HIS A 37 -1.29 -24.17 -3.01
C HIS A 37 -2.53 -24.92 -3.56
N LEU A 38 -2.38 -26.21 -3.87
CA LEU A 38 -3.47 -27.07 -4.34
C LEU A 38 -4.28 -27.71 -3.20
N ASP A 39 -4.06 -27.32 -1.95
CA ASP A 39 -4.68 -27.89 -0.74
C ASP A 39 -4.52 -29.42 -0.64
N ILE A 40 -3.43 -29.97 -1.17
CA ILE A 40 -3.11 -31.41 -1.08
C ILE A 40 -2.44 -31.70 0.26
N VAL A 41 -1.56 -30.80 0.69
CA VAL A 41 -0.95 -30.80 2.01
C VAL A 41 -1.27 -29.48 2.70
N SER A 42 -1.47 -29.51 4.01
CA SER A 42 -1.79 -28.30 4.78
C SER A 42 -0.70 -28.00 5.81
N GLU A 43 -0.25 -26.75 5.79
CA GLU A 43 0.65 -26.21 6.79
C GLU A 43 -0.14 -25.74 8.00
N GLN A 44 0.14 -26.30 9.18
CA GLN A 44 -0.39 -25.70 10.39
C GLN A 44 0.38 -24.42 10.69
N ARG A 45 -0.27 -23.26 10.50
CA ARG A 45 0.31 -21.97 10.84
C ARG A 45 0.44 -21.86 12.36
N ARG A 46 1.64 -22.13 12.88
CA ARG A 46 1.97 -21.96 14.28
C ARG A 46 2.82 -20.71 14.46
N TYR A 47 2.40 -19.88 15.41
CA TYR A 47 3.18 -18.74 15.88
C TYR A 47 3.66 -19.05 17.29
N ASP A 48 4.93 -18.72 17.56
CA ASP A 48 5.45 -18.69 18.91
C ASP A 48 4.66 -17.61 19.68
N THR A 49 3.98 -18.01 20.75
CA THR A 49 3.13 -17.11 21.54
C THR A 49 3.92 -16.03 22.29
N LYS A 50 5.23 -16.24 22.50
CA LYS A 50 6.12 -15.29 23.19
C LYS A 50 6.81 -14.36 22.21
N THR A 51 7.27 -14.88 21.07
CA THR A 51 8.06 -14.10 20.10
C THR A 51 7.24 -13.57 18.93
N GLY A 52 6.01 -14.09 18.72
CA GLY A 52 5.17 -13.80 17.56
C GLY A 52 5.73 -14.31 16.24
N SER A 53 6.90 -14.97 16.26
CA SER A 53 7.55 -15.49 15.08
C SER A 53 6.86 -16.78 14.59
N ARG A 54 6.84 -16.99 13.28
CA ARG A 54 6.36 -18.24 12.68
C ARG A 54 7.33 -19.35 13.06
N LEU A 55 6.84 -20.41 13.71
CA LEU A 55 7.66 -21.57 14.01
C LEU A 55 8.00 -22.32 12.71
N PRO A 56 9.23 -22.85 12.56
CA PRO A 56 9.59 -23.66 11.40
C PRO A 56 8.65 -24.85 11.26
N ILE A 57 8.16 -25.08 10.05
CA ILE A 57 7.15 -26.10 9.78
C ILE A 57 7.88 -27.38 9.39
N GLU A 58 7.89 -28.33 10.32
CA GLU A 58 8.48 -29.65 10.09
C GLU A 58 7.43 -30.71 9.74
N ASN A 59 6.15 -30.48 10.09
CA ASN A 59 5.06 -31.43 9.92
C ASN A 59 3.90 -30.82 9.12
N PHE A 60 3.36 -31.61 8.21
CA PHE A 60 2.27 -31.24 7.31
C PHE A 60 1.10 -32.20 7.48
N PHE A 61 -0.12 -31.70 7.36
CA PHE A 61 -1.31 -32.54 7.34
C PHE A 61 -1.64 -32.97 5.92
N VAL A 62 -2.03 -34.23 5.76
CA VAL A 62 -2.40 -34.83 4.47
C VAL A 62 -3.71 -35.61 4.66
N PRO A 63 -4.87 -34.92 4.71
CA PRO A 63 -6.17 -35.53 5.00
C PRO A 63 -6.53 -36.70 4.07
N CYS A 64 -6.09 -36.65 2.81
CA CYS A 64 -6.36 -37.73 1.85
C CYS A 64 -5.68 -39.06 2.17
N MET A 65 -4.70 -39.08 3.10
CA MET A 65 -4.06 -40.31 3.57
C MET A 65 -4.81 -40.97 4.74
N LEU A 66 -5.83 -40.31 5.30
CA LEU A 66 -6.59 -40.84 6.42
C LEU A 66 -7.64 -41.84 5.93
N THR A 67 -7.56 -43.06 6.46
CA THR A 67 -8.52 -44.14 6.20
C THR A 67 -9.40 -44.43 7.42
N GLN A 68 -8.95 -44.05 8.60
CA GLN A 68 -9.68 -44.26 9.85
C GLN A 68 -10.92 -43.37 9.89
N ARG A 69 -12.06 -43.93 10.30
CA ARG A 69 -13.27 -43.15 10.61
C ARG A 69 -13.11 -42.54 12.00
N ASN A 70 -13.83 -41.46 12.27
CA ASN A 70 -13.92 -40.91 13.61
C ASN A 70 -14.48 -41.98 14.55
N ASP A 71 -13.65 -42.48 15.45
CA ASP A 71 -13.97 -43.47 16.47
C ASP A 71 -14.13 -42.83 17.86
N THR A 72 -14.08 -41.50 17.94
CA THR A 72 -14.29 -40.75 19.18
C THR A 72 -15.77 -40.49 19.42
N ASP A 73 -16.12 -40.31 20.69
CA ASP A 73 -17.44 -39.87 21.14
C ASP A 73 -17.61 -38.34 21.11
N TYR A 74 -16.68 -37.60 20.49
CA TYR A 74 -16.69 -36.13 20.46
C TYR A 74 -17.99 -35.54 19.90
N LEU A 75 -18.46 -36.05 18.75
CA LEU A 75 -19.72 -35.57 18.17
C LEU A 75 -20.91 -35.81 19.13
N THR A 76 -20.94 -36.96 19.78
CA THR A 76 -22.04 -37.32 20.69
C THR A 76 -21.98 -36.57 22.03
N GLN A 77 -20.79 -36.24 22.53
CA GLN A 77 -20.62 -35.61 23.85
C GLN A 77 -20.55 -34.08 23.77
N GLU A 78 -19.89 -33.54 22.75
CA GLU A 78 -19.61 -32.10 22.66
C GLU A 78 -20.58 -31.38 21.72
N CYS A 79 -21.03 -32.04 20.64
CA CYS A 79 -21.94 -31.42 19.66
C CYS A 79 -23.42 -31.58 20.05
N THR A 80 -23.77 -31.20 21.28
CA THR A 80 -25.15 -31.33 21.79
C THR A 80 -26.06 -30.21 21.27
N PRO A 81 -27.39 -30.43 21.23
CA PRO A 81 -28.38 -29.42 20.85
C PRO A 81 -28.32 -28.11 21.65
N GLU A 82 -27.82 -28.15 22.89
CA GLU A 82 -27.72 -27.01 23.80
C GLU A 82 -26.47 -26.17 23.55
N ARG A 83 -25.46 -26.76 22.90
CA ARG A 83 -24.11 -26.17 22.75
C ARG A 83 -23.74 -25.82 21.32
N THR A 84 -24.51 -26.32 20.36
CA THR A 84 -24.12 -26.33 18.94
C THR A 84 -25.16 -25.65 18.06
N VAL A 85 -24.67 -24.92 17.05
CA VAL A 85 -25.43 -24.61 15.84
C VAL A 85 -24.81 -25.34 14.66
N SER A 86 -25.63 -25.87 13.75
CA SER A 86 -25.15 -26.63 12.59
C SER A 86 -25.73 -26.16 11.27
N LEU A 87 -24.93 -26.41 10.24
CA LEU A 87 -25.12 -26.06 8.84
C LEU A 87 -24.70 -27.27 7.99
N ALA A 88 -25.32 -27.46 6.83
CA ALA A 88 -24.87 -28.45 5.86
C ALA A 88 -24.73 -27.83 4.47
N PHE A 89 -23.64 -28.16 3.78
CA PHE A 89 -23.52 -27.98 2.33
C PHE A 89 -23.91 -29.28 1.65
N VAL A 90 -25.01 -29.27 0.90
CA VAL A 90 -25.63 -30.46 0.32
C VAL A 90 -25.40 -30.49 -1.18
N PHE A 91 -24.69 -31.50 -1.65
CA PHE A 91 -24.35 -31.66 -3.07
C PHE A 91 -25.49 -32.32 -3.84
N LYS A 92 -25.71 -31.87 -5.07
CA LYS A 92 -26.72 -32.43 -5.99
C LYS A 92 -26.45 -33.89 -6.38
N GLY A 93 -25.18 -34.29 -6.38
CA GLY A 93 -24.77 -35.67 -6.63
C GLY A 93 -25.01 -36.56 -5.41
N THR A 94 -25.12 -37.87 -5.63
CA THR A 94 -25.27 -38.86 -4.55
C THR A 94 -23.99 -39.09 -3.75
N ILE A 95 -22.82 -38.73 -4.32
CA ILE A 95 -21.51 -38.93 -3.72
C ILE A 95 -20.67 -37.67 -3.95
N ILE A 96 -20.03 -37.17 -2.89
CA ILE A 96 -19.02 -36.11 -2.99
C ILE A 96 -17.69 -36.75 -3.40
N PRO A 97 -17.03 -36.29 -4.48
CA PRO A 97 -15.69 -36.78 -4.83
C PRO A 97 -14.73 -36.61 -3.63
N PRO A 98 -14.02 -37.65 -3.15
CA PRO A 98 -13.21 -37.57 -1.92
C PRO A 98 -12.16 -36.46 -1.90
N ALA A 99 -11.68 -36.05 -3.08
CA ALA A 99 -10.69 -35.00 -3.19
C ALA A 99 -11.23 -33.61 -2.78
N LEU A 100 -12.54 -33.37 -2.90
CA LEU A 100 -13.18 -32.11 -2.52
C LEU A 100 -13.20 -31.88 -0.99
N PRO A 101 -13.73 -32.79 -0.15
CA PRO A 101 -13.70 -32.60 1.29
C PRO A 101 -12.28 -32.68 1.87
N ASN A 102 -11.37 -33.46 1.27
CA ASN A 102 -9.98 -33.48 1.70
C ASN A 102 -9.30 -32.12 1.53
N ARG A 103 -9.55 -31.44 0.39
CA ARG A 103 -9.06 -30.07 0.16
C ARG A 103 -9.72 -29.07 1.11
N LEU A 104 -11.02 -29.20 1.36
CA LEU A 104 -11.71 -28.35 2.33
C LEU A 104 -11.10 -28.51 3.73
N ILE A 105 -10.86 -29.74 4.18
CA ILE A 105 -10.21 -30.02 5.46
C ILE A 105 -8.79 -29.44 5.49
N CYS A 106 -8.02 -29.56 4.41
CA CYS A 106 -6.70 -28.91 4.28
C CYS A 106 -6.79 -27.39 4.47
N ALA A 107 -7.73 -26.74 3.77
CA ALA A 107 -7.96 -25.31 3.90
C ALA A 107 -8.31 -24.94 5.35
N CYS A 108 -9.20 -25.69 6.00
CA CYS A 108 -9.54 -25.50 7.41
C CYS A 108 -8.31 -25.59 8.34
N LEU A 109 -7.45 -26.60 8.13
CA LEU A 109 -6.22 -26.80 8.93
C LEU A 109 -5.17 -25.69 8.73
N SER A 110 -5.25 -24.95 7.61
CA SER A 110 -4.40 -23.78 7.37
C SER A 110 -4.87 -22.54 8.13
N MET A 111 -6.16 -22.53 8.52
CA MET A 111 -6.83 -21.40 9.17
C MET A 111 -6.96 -21.58 10.69
N TRP A 112 -7.24 -22.80 11.13
CA TRP A 112 -7.56 -23.11 12.53
C TRP A 112 -6.68 -24.21 13.11
N THR A 113 -6.60 -24.24 14.43
CA THR A 113 -5.74 -25.18 15.14
C THR A 113 -6.46 -26.51 15.30
N LEU A 114 -5.80 -27.62 14.93
CA LEU A 114 -6.33 -28.96 15.15
C LEU A 114 -6.62 -29.21 16.64
N LYS A 115 -7.84 -29.64 16.94
CA LYS A 115 -8.30 -29.93 18.30
C LYS A 115 -7.77 -31.28 18.78
N GLU A 116 -7.41 -31.34 20.04
CA GLU A 116 -7.14 -32.59 20.75
C GLU A 116 -8.27 -32.87 21.75
N TYR A 117 -8.70 -34.14 21.80
CA TYR A 117 -9.75 -34.62 22.67
C TYR A 117 -9.37 -36.00 23.21
N GLN A 118 -9.39 -36.15 24.54
CA GLN A 118 -8.93 -37.36 25.24
C GLN A 118 -7.53 -37.84 24.77
N GLY A 119 -6.62 -36.89 24.49
CA GLY A 119 -5.26 -37.18 24.00
C GLY A 119 -5.17 -37.61 22.53
N ARG A 120 -6.28 -37.59 21.79
CA ARG A 120 -6.33 -37.88 20.35
C ARG A 120 -6.58 -36.61 19.56
N LYS A 121 -5.88 -36.48 18.42
CA LYS A 121 -6.13 -35.41 17.46
C LYS A 121 -7.40 -35.70 16.67
N LEU A 122 -8.29 -34.72 16.59
CA LEU A 122 -9.57 -34.85 15.90
C LEU A 122 -9.42 -34.68 14.38
N MET A 123 -8.72 -35.61 13.72
CA MET A 123 -8.53 -35.61 12.27
C MET A 123 -8.66 -37.04 11.74
N PHE A 124 -9.74 -37.30 11.01
CA PHE A 124 -10.08 -38.62 10.48
C PHE A 124 -10.54 -38.48 9.02
N SER A 125 -10.78 -39.61 8.35
CA SER A 125 -11.27 -39.62 6.96
C SER A 125 -12.61 -38.89 6.87
N GLY A 126 -12.63 -37.75 6.17
CA GLY A 126 -13.82 -36.91 6.05
C GLY A 126 -14.27 -36.23 7.34
N PHE A 127 -13.41 -36.10 8.36
CA PHE A 127 -13.76 -35.44 9.62
C PHE A 127 -12.58 -34.64 10.17
N VAL A 128 -12.85 -33.42 10.63
CA VAL A 128 -11.87 -32.61 11.38
C VAL A 128 -12.55 -31.80 12.48
N GLY A 129 -11.95 -31.81 13.67
CA GLY A 129 -12.30 -30.95 14.80
C GLY A 129 -11.21 -29.90 15.03
N LEU A 130 -11.59 -28.64 15.14
CA LEU A 130 -10.70 -27.49 15.15
C LEU A 130 -11.05 -26.57 16.31
N SER A 131 -10.05 -25.98 16.94
CA SER A 131 -10.24 -24.89 17.90
C SER A 131 -10.27 -23.57 17.13
N PHE A 132 -11.39 -22.87 17.24
CA PHE A 132 -11.55 -21.52 16.68
C PHE A 132 -10.98 -20.47 17.66
N ASP A 133 -11.42 -20.55 18.92
CA ASP A 133 -10.91 -19.75 20.03
C ASP A 133 -10.97 -20.53 21.36
N LYS A 134 -10.90 -19.81 22.49
CA LYS A 134 -10.95 -20.41 23.83
C LYS A 134 -12.31 -20.99 24.20
N GLU A 135 -13.41 -20.54 23.60
CA GLU A 135 -14.78 -20.93 23.95
C GLU A 135 -15.51 -21.66 22.80
N HIS A 136 -14.96 -21.60 21.58
CA HIS A 136 -15.57 -22.15 20.36
C HIS A 136 -14.68 -23.18 19.69
N ASP A 137 -15.31 -24.29 19.29
CA ASP A 137 -14.74 -25.31 18.43
C ASP A 137 -15.54 -25.40 17.12
N ILE A 138 -14.88 -25.72 16.02
CA ILE A 138 -15.47 -25.97 14.70
C ILE A 138 -15.30 -27.46 14.38
N VAL A 139 -16.36 -28.10 13.92
CA VAL A 139 -16.30 -29.47 13.40
C VAL A 139 -16.79 -29.49 11.97
N VAL A 140 -16.00 -30.08 11.08
CA VAL A 140 -16.42 -30.36 9.71
C VAL A 140 -16.43 -31.88 9.52
N CYS A 141 -17.56 -32.44 9.11
CA CYS A 141 -17.65 -33.85 8.78
C CYS A 141 -18.40 -34.11 7.46
N VAL A 142 -18.10 -35.22 6.81
CA VAL A 142 -18.69 -35.61 5.52
C VAL A 142 -19.59 -36.81 5.73
N GLU A 143 -20.86 -36.66 5.37
CA GLU A 143 -21.87 -37.71 5.47
C GLU A 143 -22.64 -37.84 4.17
N GLY A 144 -22.37 -38.90 3.40
CA GLY A 144 -23.00 -39.15 2.10
C GLY A 144 -22.74 -38.02 1.10
N ASN A 145 -23.79 -37.27 0.76
CA ASN A 145 -23.72 -36.10 -0.12
C ASN A 145 -23.68 -34.75 0.63
N LYS A 146 -23.48 -34.77 1.95
CA LYS A 146 -23.46 -33.57 2.80
C LYS A 146 -22.08 -33.34 3.40
N ILE A 147 -21.68 -32.08 3.47
CA ILE A 147 -20.61 -31.62 4.35
C ILE A 147 -21.29 -30.87 5.49
N LEU A 148 -21.24 -31.45 6.69
CA LEU A 148 -21.81 -30.89 7.90
C LEU A 148 -20.78 -30.02 8.60
N LEU A 149 -21.23 -28.87 9.07
CA LEU A 149 -20.47 -27.89 9.82
C LEU A 149 -21.17 -27.68 11.17
N TYR A 150 -20.43 -27.89 12.26
CA TYR A 150 -20.87 -27.62 13.61
C TYR A 150 -20.01 -26.50 14.20
N LEU A 151 -20.66 -25.48 14.75
CA LEU A 151 -20.01 -24.49 15.61
C LEU A 151 -20.46 -24.75 17.03
N VAL A 152 -19.51 -25.16 17.87
CA VAL A 152 -19.75 -25.66 19.22
C VAL A 152 -19.22 -24.64 20.22
N HIS A 153 -20.08 -24.14 21.10
CA HIS A 153 -19.66 -23.35 22.25
C HIS A 153 -19.49 -24.25 23.48
N LYS A 154 -18.42 -24.04 24.27
CA LYS A 154 -18.11 -24.88 25.45
C LYS A 154 -19.23 -24.95 26.48
N ARG A 155 -19.97 -23.85 26.66
CA ARG A 155 -21.08 -23.71 27.61
C ARG A 155 -22.49 -23.82 27.01
N SER A 156 -22.82 -22.99 26.02
CA SER A 156 -24.18 -22.90 25.46
C SER A 156 -24.18 -22.26 24.07
N LYS A 157 -25.02 -22.75 23.16
CA LYS A 157 -25.17 -22.22 21.80
C LYS A 157 -25.70 -20.79 21.76
N GLY A 158 -26.43 -20.36 22.79
CA GLY A 158 -26.92 -18.98 22.88
C GLY A 158 -25.82 -17.95 23.08
N LEU A 159 -24.59 -18.39 23.39
CA LEU A 159 -23.40 -17.56 23.51
C LEU A 159 -22.59 -17.50 22.20
N ILE A 160 -23.00 -18.24 21.17
CA ILE A 160 -22.37 -18.17 19.85
C ILE A 160 -22.71 -16.83 19.22
N ILE A 161 -21.67 -16.02 19.00
CA ILE A 161 -21.80 -14.72 18.37
C ILE A 161 -22.12 -14.94 16.89
N PRO A 162 -23.22 -14.39 16.36
CA PRO A 162 -23.61 -14.57 14.95
C PRO A 162 -22.54 -14.14 13.94
N ASP A 163 -21.75 -13.12 14.27
CA ASP A 163 -20.65 -12.66 13.41
C ASP A 163 -19.58 -13.74 13.23
N ILE A 164 -19.29 -14.52 14.29
CA ILE A 164 -18.35 -15.64 14.22
C ILE A 164 -18.93 -16.72 13.31
N ALA A 165 -20.19 -17.11 13.53
CA ALA A 165 -20.87 -18.11 12.72
C ALA A 165 -20.93 -17.71 11.25
N THR A 166 -21.36 -16.49 10.95
CA THR A 166 -21.45 -15.95 9.59
C THR A 166 -20.06 -15.91 8.93
N SER A 167 -19.02 -15.46 9.65
CA SER A 167 -17.65 -15.43 9.14
C SER A 167 -17.11 -16.83 8.81
N VAL A 168 -17.36 -17.81 9.69
CA VAL A 168 -16.97 -19.21 9.47
C VAL A 168 -17.71 -19.78 8.26
N ARG A 169 -19.02 -19.54 8.15
CA ARG A 169 -19.82 -19.97 7.00
C ARG A 169 -19.29 -19.38 5.70
N ASP A 170 -19.14 -18.07 5.62
CA ASP A 170 -18.76 -17.37 4.39
C ASP A 170 -17.36 -17.80 3.93
N CYS A 171 -16.44 -17.96 4.89
CA CYS A 171 -15.11 -18.49 4.64
C CYS A 171 -15.16 -19.89 4.02
N LEU A 172 -15.94 -20.80 4.60
CA LEU A 172 -16.06 -22.17 4.11
C LEU A 172 -16.84 -22.25 2.80
N PHE A 173 -17.88 -21.43 2.62
CA PHE A 173 -18.67 -21.36 1.40
C PHE A 173 -17.80 -20.95 0.21
N VAL A 174 -17.07 -19.83 0.33
CA VAL A 174 -16.17 -19.33 -0.74
C VAL A 174 -15.05 -20.33 -1.03
N THR A 175 -14.51 -20.97 0.01
CA THR A 175 -13.50 -22.03 -0.16
C THR A 175 -14.07 -23.21 -0.95
N LEU A 176 -15.26 -23.68 -0.58
CA LEU A 176 -15.93 -24.81 -1.22
C LEU A 176 -16.35 -24.51 -2.66
N GLU A 177 -16.81 -23.28 -2.92
CA GLU A 177 -17.11 -22.75 -4.25
C GLU A 177 -15.87 -22.83 -5.15
N ARG A 178 -14.75 -22.26 -4.72
CA ARG A 178 -13.49 -22.28 -5.50
C ARG A 178 -12.97 -23.69 -5.76
N ILE A 179 -13.00 -24.57 -4.75
CA ILE A 179 -12.62 -25.97 -4.92
C ILE A 179 -13.53 -26.64 -5.96
N SER A 180 -14.84 -26.37 -5.88
CA SER A 180 -15.83 -26.92 -6.82
C SER A 180 -15.62 -26.43 -8.25
N GLU A 181 -15.37 -25.14 -8.45
CA GLU A 181 -15.07 -24.54 -9.76
C GLU A 181 -13.82 -25.16 -10.40
N PHE A 182 -12.79 -25.42 -9.60
CA PHE A 182 -11.58 -26.10 -10.06
C PHE A 182 -11.89 -27.49 -10.64
N TYR A 183 -12.73 -28.29 -9.97
CA TYR A 183 -13.11 -29.61 -10.48
C TYR A 183 -14.08 -29.52 -11.67
N GLN A 184 -14.99 -28.54 -11.68
CA GLN A 184 -15.92 -28.34 -12.79
C GLN A 184 -15.21 -27.85 -14.07
N SER A 185 -14.18 -27.02 -13.96
CA SER A 185 -13.40 -26.57 -15.13
C SER A 185 -12.54 -27.68 -15.74
N THR A 186 -12.07 -28.62 -14.91
CA THR A 186 -11.25 -29.75 -15.35
C THR A 186 -12.06 -30.83 -16.07
N ILE A 187 -13.33 -31.01 -15.67
CA ILE A 187 -14.27 -31.92 -16.32
C ILE A 187 -15.00 -31.09 -17.37
N HIS A 188 -14.77 -31.28 -18.67
CA HIS A 188 -15.32 -30.48 -19.81
C HIS A 188 -16.88 -30.35 -19.92
N CYS A 189 -17.63 -30.41 -18.83
CA CYS A 189 -19.04 -30.08 -18.74
C CYS A 189 -19.22 -28.55 -18.72
N LYS A 190 -19.58 -27.97 -19.87
CA LYS A 190 -20.10 -26.59 -19.99
C LYS A 190 -21.50 -26.42 -19.34
N ALA A 191 -21.69 -26.97 -18.16
CA ALA A 191 -22.96 -26.87 -17.45
C ALA A 191 -23.06 -25.51 -16.75
N ASN A 192 -24.27 -24.94 -16.76
CA ASN A 192 -24.69 -23.66 -16.19
C ASN A 192 -23.96 -23.26 -14.89
N ASN A 193 -23.72 -21.95 -14.71
CA ASN A 193 -23.13 -21.25 -13.55
C ASN A 193 -23.81 -21.51 -12.18
N LYS A 194 -24.49 -22.63 -11.97
CA LYS A 194 -25.09 -22.99 -10.69
C LYS A 194 -24.10 -23.81 -9.88
N LEU A 195 -23.89 -23.40 -8.62
CA LEU A 195 -23.10 -24.14 -7.64
C LEU A 195 -23.56 -25.62 -7.54
N PRO A 196 -22.63 -26.57 -7.33
CA PRO A 196 -22.97 -27.98 -7.23
C PRO A 196 -23.62 -28.36 -5.89
N PHE A 197 -23.69 -27.41 -4.96
CA PHE A 197 -24.29 -27.57 -3.63
C PHE A 197 -25.24 -26.42 -3.30
N HIS A 198 -26.13 -26.66 -2.35
CA HIS A 198 -26.95 -25.65 -1.66
C HIS A 198 -26.75 -25.77 -0.14
N THR A 199 -27.28 -24.80 0.60
CA THR A 199 -27.14 -24.74 2.06
C THR A 199 -28.41 -25.25 2.75
N GLU A 200 -28.25 -26.05 3.80
CA GLU A 200 -29.33 -26.46 4.70
C GLU A 200 -28.96 -26.14 6.16
N TYR A 201 -29.97 -25.86 6.98
CA TYR A 201 -29.79 -25.45 8.38
C TYR A 201 -30.45 -26.45 9.32
N SER A 202 -29.80 -26.76 10.44
CA SER A 202 -30.35 -27.76 11.36
C SER A 202 -31.33 -27.17 12.36
N CYS A 203 -32.26 -28.00 12.86
CA CYS A 203 -33.03 -27.69 14.08
C CYS A 203 -32.25 -28.10 15.35
N SER A 204 -32.92 -28.23 16.50
CA SER A 204 -32.28 -28.71 17.73
C SER A 204 -32.04 -30.22 17.72
N LYS A 205 -32.77 -30.98 16.89
CA LYS A 205 -32.47 -32.39 16.65
C LYS A 205 -31.31 -32.52 15.67
N LEU A 206 -30.29 -33.26 16.10
CA LEU A 206 -29.21 -33.73 15.23
C LEU A 206 -29.81 -34.40 13.99
N ASN A 207 -29.28 -34.09 12.82
CA ASN A 207 -29.64 -34.64 11.50
C ASN A 207 -30.95 -34.15 10.87
N CYS A 208 -31.71 -33.26 11.51
CA CYS A 208 -32.83 -32.60 10.86
C CYS A 208 -32.36 -31.30 10.19
N PHE A 209 -32.36 -31.26 8.85
CA PHE A 209 -31.88 -30.13 8.06
C PHE A 209 -32.97 -29.63 7.11
N THR A 210 -33.11 -28.31 7.02
CA THR A 210 -34.07 -27.67 6.12
C THR A 210 -33.33 -26.81 5.09
N PRO A 211 -33.66 -26.91 3.79
CA PRO A 211 -33.11 -26.06 2.74
C PRO A 211 -33.29 -24.57 3.01
N GLU A 212 -32.27 -23.79 2.65
CA GLU A 212 -32.31 -22.32 2.71
C GLU A 212 -33.50 -21.72 1.94
N GLU A 213 -33.86 -22.33 0.80
CA GLU A 213 -34.97 -21.88 -0.04
C GLU A 213 -36.33 -21.91 0.67
N ASN A 214 -36.47 -22.73 1.72
CA ASN A 214 -37.68 -22.81 2.53
C ASN A 214 -37.71 -21.77 3.67
N MET A 215 -36.64 -21.00 3.85
CA MET A 215 -36.54 -19.94 4.85
C MET A 215 -37.16 -18.65 4.30
N VAL A 216 -38.48 -18.52 4.40
CA VAL A 216 -39.15 -17.26 4.03
C VAL A 216 -38.78 -16.19 5.04
N VAL A 217 -38.17 -15.10 4.57
CA VAL A 217 -37.64 -14.00 5.42
C VAL A 217 -38.74 -13.41 6.31
N ASP A 218 -39.98 -13.34 5.79
CA ASP A 218 -41.10 -12.59 6.39
C ASP A 218 -42.02 -13.41 7.32
N THR A 219 -41.89 -14.74 7.41
CA THR A 219 -42.72 -15.54 8.32
C THR A 219 -42.05 -15.70 9.68
N GLU A 220 -42.74 -15.41 10.79
CA GLU A 220 -42.18 -15.58 12.14
C GLU A 220 -41.82 -17.04 12.47
N GLU A 221 -42.45 -17.98 11.78
CA GLU A 221 -42.24 -19.41 11.94
C GLU A 221 -41.66 -20.01 10.65
N CYS A 222 -40.50 -20.64 10.79
CA CYS A 222 -39.98 -21.61 9.83
C CYS A 222 -39.82 -22.91 10.61
N LEU A 223 -40.74 -23.86 10.40
CA LEU A 223 -40.77 -25.12 11.12
C LEU A 223 -40.06 -26.20 10.30
N CYS A 224 -39.19 -26.98 10.95
CA CYS A 224 -38.71 -28.21 10.33
C CYS A 224 -39.80 -29.31 10.34
N GLU A 225 -39.49 -30.47 9.77
CA GLU A 225 -40.39 -31.64 9.77
C GLU A 225 -40.80 -32.12 11.17
N HIS A 226 -40.04 -31.74 12.21
CA HIS A 226 -40.33 -32.04 13.61
C HIS A 226 -41.15 -30.97 14.33
N GLY A 227 -41.59 -29.92 13.62
CA GLY A 227 -42.33 -28.80 14.22
C GLY A 227 -41.47 -27.86 15.07
N GLU A 228 -40.14 -27.92 14.96
CA GLU A 228 -39.24 -26.99 15.66
C GLU A 228 -38.93 -25.77 14.81
N ASN A 229 -38.90 -24.59 15.44
CA ASN A 229 -38.54 -23.35 14.77
C ASN A 229 -37.02 -23.29 14.54
N ILE A 230 -36.60 -23.30 13.27
CA ILE A 230 -35.19 -23.27 12.85
C ILE A 230 -34.67 -21.86 12.57
N LYS A 231 -35.54 -20.85 12.62
CA LYS A 231 -35.22 -19.46 12.29
C LYS A 231 -34.11 -18.89 13.17
N HIS A 232 -34.02 -19.33 14.43
CA HIS A 232 -32.94 -18.92 15.32
C HIS A 232 -31.57 -19.39 14.80
N ASN A 233 -31.42 -20.68 14.49
CA ASN A 233 -30.16 -21.22 13.97
C ASN A 233 -29.81 -20.61 12.60
N TRP A 234 -30.82 -20.44 11.73
CA TRP A 234 -30.63 -19.76 10.44
C TRP A 234 -30.11 -18.32 10.63
N ARG A 235 -30.71 -17.55 11.55
CA ARG A 235 -30.28 -16.17 11.86
C ARG A 235 -28.83 -16.10 12.35
N VAL A 236 -28.40 -17.05 13.20
CA VAL A 236 -27.02 -17.10 13.69
C VAL A 236 -26.02 -17.21 12.53
N TRP A 237 -26.33 -17.98 11.49
CA TRP A 237 -25.47 -18.17 10.33
C TRP A 237 -25.63 -17.11 9.22
N ASN A 238 -26.74 -16.36 9.21
CA ASN A 238 -27.14 -15.45 8.12
C ASN A 238 -27.27 -14.00 8.55
N GLN A 239 -26.70 -13.63 9.70
CA GLN A 239 -26.80 -12.26 10.16
C GLN A 239 -26.02 -11.36 9.19
N LYS A 240 -26.73 -10.73 8.25
CA LYS A 240 -26.14 -9.77 7.35
C LYS A 240 -25.52 -8.65 8.18
N LEU A 241 -24.26 -8.34 7.93
CA LEU A 241 -23.60 -7.12 8.45
C LEU A 241 -24.45 -5.87 8.16
N GLU A 242 -25.20 -5.88 7.06
CA GLU A 242 -26.13 -4.80 6.67
C GLU A 242 -27.32 -4.63 7.64
N GLN A 243 -27.75 -5.67 8.36
CA GLN A 243 -28.82 -5.58 9.38
C GLN A 243 -28.29 -5.20 10.77
N MET A 244 -26.99 -4.94 10.93
CA MET A 244 -26.50 -4.07 12.01
C MET A 244 -26.67 -2.58 11.68
N GLN A 245 -27.24 -2.23 10.53
CA GLN A 245 -28.02 -1.00 10.45
C GLN A 245 -29.32 -1.27 11.18
N CYS A 246 -29.35 -0.85 12.44
CA CYS A 246 -30.58 -0.58 13.18
C CYS A 246 -31.61 0.01 12.20
N ASP A 247 -32.84 -0.54 12.21
CA ASP A 247 -34.00 0.02 11.49
C ASP A 247 -33.93 1.57 11.55
N PRO A 248 -34.19 2.34 10.47
CA PRO A 248 -34.18 3.80 10.53
C PRO A 248 -35.03 4.38 11.67
N SER A 249 -35.98 3.59 12.18
CA SER A 249 -36.81 3.86 13.36
C SER A 249 -36.44 3.06 14.61
N CYS A 250 -35.54 2.08 14.53
CA CYS A 250 -34.89 1.52 15.71
C CYS A 250 -34.12 2.69 16.35
N PRO A 251 -34.32 2.97 17.64
CA PRO A 251 -33.68 4.13 18.27
C PRO A 251 -32.16 3.99 18.35
N GLY A 252 -31.57 2.89 17.86
CA GLY A 252 -30.25 2.43 18.23
C GLY A 252 -30.24 2.06 19.71
N LEU A 253 -29.05 1.77 20.24
CA LEU A 253 -28.76 2.41 21.52
C LEU A 253 -29.02 3.89 21.24
N SER A 254 -30.06 4.46 21.87
CA SER A 254 -30.40 5.88 21.66
C SER A 254 -29.12 6.70 21.70
N GLU A 255 -29.01 7.77 20.91
CA GLU A 255 -27.85 8.68 21.01
C GLU A 255 -27.61 9.02 22.49
N TYR A 256 -28.70 9.17 23.25
CA TYR A 256 -28.71 9.24 24.70
C TYR A 256 -28.10 8.04 25.45
N SER A 257 -28.33 6.79 25.04
CA SER A 257 -27.72 5.56 25.59
C SER A 257 -26.26 5.34 25.17
N LEU A 258 -25.84 5.83 24.00
CA LEU A 258 -24.44 5.83 23.56
C LEU A 258 -23.63 6.99 24.15
N ASP A 259 -24.30 8.09 24.46
CA ASP A 259 -23.77 9.23 25.21
C ASP A 259 -23.81 8.99 26.73
N GLN A 260 -24.62 8.02 27.17
CA GLN A 260 -24.61 7.58 28.55
C GLN A 260 -23.44 6.65 28.82
N ILE A 261 -22.69 7.01 29.86
CA ILE A 261 -21.62 6.18 30.40
C ILE A 261 -22.27 4.86 30.84
N PRO A 262 -21.81 3.69 30.35
CA PRO A 262 -22.36 2.41 30.78
C PRO A 262 -22.33 2.33 32.30
N SER A 263 -23.44 1.92 32.88
CA SER A 263 -23.62 1.88 34.32
C SER A 263 -22.63 0.89 34.96
N ASN A 264 -22.31 1.08 36.25
CA ASN A 264 -21.41 0.17 36.96
C ASN A 264 -21.78 -1.32 36.81
N PRO A 265 -23.07 -1.72 36.83
CA PRO A 265 -23.48 -3.10 36.55
C PRO A 265 -23.14 -3.60 35.13
N GLU A 266 -23.21 -2.74 34.11
CA GLU A 266 -22.91 -3.10 32.70
C GLU A 266 -21.40 -3.25 32.47
N LEU A 267 -20.60 -2.36 33.09
CA LEU A 267 -19.14 -2.50 33.13
C LEU A 267 -18.69 -3.72 33.96
N LEU A 268 -19.42 -4.06 35.02
CA LEU A 268 -19.20 -5.31 35.76
C LEU A 268 -19.49 -6.55 34.90
N ARG A 269 -20.54 -6.52 34.06
CA ARG A 269 -20.85 -7.62 33.13
C ARG A 269 -19.81 -7.76 32.01
N LEU A 270 -19.29 -6.65 31.49
CA LEU A 270 -18.21 -6.64 30.48
C LEU A 270 -16.90 -7.15 31.06
N SER A 271 -16.50 -6.66 32.24
CA SER A 271 -15.26 -7.08 32.90
C SER A 271 -15.33 -8.50 33.47
N GLY A 272 -16.52 -8.99 33.86
CA GLY A 272 -16.72 -10.37 34.30
C GLY A 272 -16.58 -11.41 33.17
N ASN A 273 -16.60 -10.97 31.91
CA ASN A 273 -16.50 -11.83 30.72
C ASN A 273 -15.15 -11.66 29.97
N CYS A 274 -14.24 -10.84 30.48
CA CYS A 274 -12.92 -10.62 29.88
C CYS A 274 -11.83 -11.10 30.83
N GLU A 275 -10.83 -11.83 30.33
CA GLU A 275 -9.67 -12.24 31.11
C GLU A 275 -8.83 -11.01 31.51
N GLU A 276 -8.13 -11.08 32.65
CA GLU A 276 -7.31 -9.97 33.17
C GLU A 276 -6.28 -9.47 32.17
N ASP A 277 -5.67 -10.39 31.41
CA ASP A 277 -4.74 -10.08 30.32
C ASP A 277 -5.43 -9.33 29.17
N LEU A 278 -6.69 -9.65 28.89
CA LEU A 278 -7.47 -8.97 27.86
C LEU A 278 -7.88 -7.57 28.33
N ILE A 279 -8.18 -7.40 29.61
CA ILE A 279 -8.47 -6.10 30.22
C ILE A 279 -7.20 -5.25 30.26
N HIS A 280 -6.05 -5.85 30.58
CA HIS A 280 -4.74 -5.21 30.51
C HIS A 280 -4.38 -4.79 29.08
N GLU A 281 -4.58 -5.67 28.12
CA GLU A 281 -4.32 -5.37 26.72
C GLU A 281 -5.29 -4.32 26.17
N LEU A 282 -6.56 -4.37 26.56
CA LEU A 282 -7.55 -3.35 26.25
C LEU A 282 -7.16 -2.00 26.88
N ALA A 283 -6.71 -2.01 28.14
CA ALA A 283 -6.16 -0.84 28.85
C ALA A 283 -5.00 -0.19 28.09
N LEU A 284 -4.02 -0.99 27.68
CA LEU A 284 -2.84 -0.53 26.93
C LEU A 284 -3.25 -0.03 25.53
N ARG A 285 -4.17 -0.73 24.84
CA ARG A 285 -4.70 -0.33 23.53
C ARG A 285 -5.54 0.94 23.58
N LEU A 286 -6.20 1.20 24.71
CA LEU A 286 -6.89 2.46 25.01
C LEU A 286 -5.90 3.57 25.44
N GLY A 287 -4.59 3.29 25.46
CA GLY A 287 -3.53 4.28 25.63
C GLY A 287 -3.15 4.55 27.08
N MET A 288 -3.47 3.66 28.01
CA MET A 288 -3.01 3.73 29.39
C MET A 288 -1.55 3.23 29.48
N GLU A 289 -0.70 3.91 30.23
CA GLU A 289 0.71 3.53 30.34
C GLU A 289 0.88 2.36 31.32
N GLU A 290 1.89 1.53 31.09
CA GLU A 290 2.05 0.26 31.83
C GLU A 290 2.45 0.46 33.31
N ILE A 291 3.00 1.62 33.64
CA ILE A 291 3.25 2.04 35.03
C ILE A 291 1.92 2.35 35.74
N ASP A 292 1.00 3.04 35.07
CA ASP A 292 -0.31 3.36 35.63
C ASP A 292 -1.16 2.11 35.85
N TRP A 293 -1.10 1.14 34.91
CA TRP A 293 -1.75 -0.16 35.09
C TRP A 293 -1.21 -0.92 36.32
N ARG A 294 0.11 -0.97 36.48
CA ARG A 294 0.76 -1.65 37.60
C ARG A 294 0.42 -1.02 38.95
N ASP A 295 0.23 0.29 39.01
CA ASP A 295 -0.17 0.99 40.23
C ASP A 295 -1.68 0.84 40.55
N ILE A 296 -2.52 0.67 39.52
CA ILE A 296 -3.94 0.30 39.66
C ILE A 296 -4.09 -1.14 40.19
N GLY A 297 -3.37 -2.09 39.60
CA GLY A 297 -3.42 -3.52 40.00
C GLY A 297 -2.89 -3.81 41.41
N LYS A 298 -2.02 -2.96 41.95
CA LYS A 298 -1.46 -3.12 43.31
C LYS A 298 -2.34 -2.60 44.44
N ASN A 299 -3.26 -1.66 44.15
CA ASN A 299 -4.06 -0.98 45.17
C ASN A 299 -5.57 -1.24 45.08
N TYR A 300 -6.07 -1.90 44.03
CA TYR A 300 -7.50 -2.01 43.78
C TYR A 300 -7.92 -3.37 43.24
N THR A 301 -8.59 -4.18 44.06
CA THR A 301 -9.26 -5.41 43.66
C THR A 301 -10.69 -5.17 43.12
N GLY A 302 -10.94 -4.05 42.43
CA GLY A 302 -12.29 -3.66 41.98
C GLY A 302 -12.34 -2.72 40.77
N ASN A 303 -12.92 -3.21 39.67
CA ASN A 303 -12.83 -2.78 38.26
C ASN A 303 -13.40 -1.41 37.81
N THR A 304 -13.66 -0.40 38.65
CA THR A 304 -14.67 0.63 38.28
C THR A 304 -14.23 2.07 37.96
N GLN A 305 -12.99 2.40 37.56
CA GLN A 305 -12.68 3.80 37.15
C GLN A 305 -11.84 4.02 35.86
N MET A 306 -11.71 3.03 34.98
CA MET A 306 -10.82 3.14 33.80
C MET A 306 -11.30 4.02 32.63
N VAL A 307 -12.61 4.25 32.43
CA VAL A 307 -13.13 4.80 31.14
C VAL A 307 -13.19 6.34 31.11
N ARG A 308 -12.56 7.04 32.05
CA ARG A 308 -12.72 8.50 32.19
C ARG A 308 -11.77 9.38 31.36
N ARG A 309 -10.84 8.86 30.55
CA ARG A 309 -9.94 9.73 29.75
C ARG A 309 -9.72 9.28 28.29
N ARG A 310 -10.32 10.08 27.39
CA ARG A 310 -10.05 10.32 25.93
C ARG A 310 -10.73 9.36 24.93
N LYS A 311 -11.78 9.80 24.21
CA LYS A 311 -11.86 10.72 23.04
C LYS A 311 -11.46 10.07 21.70
N GLN A 312 -12.45 9.96 20.80
CA GLN A 312 -12.37 9.63 19.36
C GLN A 312 -11.04 10.03 18.69
N VAL A 313 -10.37 9.08 18.03
CA VAL A 313 -9.33 9.39 17.04
C VAL A 313 -9.96 9.30 15.65
N LYS A 314 -10.65 10.37 15.24
CA LYS A 314 -10.81 10.67 13.82
C LYS A 314 -9.41 10.69 13.18
N SER A 315 -9.29 10.17 11.95
CA SER A 315 -8.14 10.36 11.07
C SER A 315 -7.61 11.78 11.24
N ARG A 316 -6.33 11.94 11.63
CA ARG A 316 -5.76 13.29 11.79
C ARG A 316 -5.43 13.96 10.45
N ILE A 317 -5.62 13.25 9.34
CA ILE A 317 -5.50 13.80 7.99
C ILE A 317 -6.83 14.45 7.63
N PRO A 318 -6.86 15.78 7.38
CA PRO A 318 -8.02 16.49 6.86
C PRO A 318 -8.54 15.87 5.54
N ASP A 319 -9.86 15.84 5.36
CA ASP A 319 -10.49 15.18 4.20
C ASP A 319 -10.07 15.79 2.86
N ASP A 320 -9.77 17.08 2.83
CA ASP A 320 -9.29 17.79 1.65
C ASP A 320 -7.89 17.35 1.21
N ILE A 321 -7.06 16.83 2.12
CA ILE A 321 -5.74 16.28 1.78
C ILE A 321 -5.88 14.85 1.24
N LEU A 322 -6.92 14.11 1.64
CA LEU A 322 -7.09 12.71 1.21
C LEU A 322 -7.25 12.60 -0.31
N ASP A 323 -7.83 13.60 -0.96
CA ASP A 323 -8.04 13.58 -2.40
C ASP A 323 -6.86 14.11 -3.21
N CYS A 324 -5.81 14.58 -2.54
CA CYS A 324 -4.60 15.05 -3.19
C CYS A 324 -3.72 13.89 -3.69
N ILE A 325 -3.01 14.12 -4.79
CA ILE A 325 -1.95 13.27 -5.33
C ILE A 325 -0.70 13.42 -4.44
N PRO A 326 -0.10 12.31 -3.95
CA PRO A 326 1.07 12.37 -3.09
C PRO A 326 2.32 12.83 -3.86
N THR A 327 3.01 13.81 -3.30
CA THR A 327 4.28 14.33 -3.84
C THR A 327 5.43 13.34 -3.67
N ASP A 328 6.52 13.51 -4.44
CA ASP A 328 7.74 12.69 -4.31
C ASP A 328 8.25 12.66 -2.86
N GLU A 329 8.15 13.79 -2.17
CA GLU A 329 8.55 13.92 -0.77
C GLU A 329 7.68 13.09 0.17
N ILE A 330 6.38 12.98 -0.08
CA ILE A 330 5.48 12.09 0.68
C ILE A 330 5.90 10.64 0.44
N LEU A 331 6.06 10.25 -0.82
CA LEU A 331 6.40 8.88 -1.18
C LEU A 331 7.77 8.47 -0.61
N ASP A 332 8.76 9.36 -0.69
CA ASP A 332 10.11 9.13 -0.16
C ASP A 332 10.14 9.00 1.36
N LYS A 333 9.37 9.83 2.08
CA LYS A 333 9.27 9.72 3.55
C LYS A 333 8.42 8.53 3.99
N LEU A 334 7.48 8.08 3.16
CA LEU A 334 6.60 6.94 3.45
C LEU A 334 7.29 5.59 3.18
N ALA A 335 8.06 5.48 2.10
CA ALA A 335 8.77 4.27 1.67
C ALA A 335 9.50 3.52 2.81
N PRO A 336 10.35 4.16 3.64
CA PRO A 336 11.05 3.46 4.72
C PRO A 336 10.13 3.02 5.87
N LYS A 337 8.93 3.58 6.00
CA LYS A 337 7.98 3.29 7.09
C LYS A 337 7.08 2.07 6.79
N ILE A 338 6.95 1.66 5.53
CA ILE A 338 6.10 0.54 5.09
C ILE A 338 6.66 -0.81 5.59
N GLY A 339 7.97 -1.02 5.52
CA GLY A 339 8.63 -2.26 5.96
C GLY A 339 8.56 -3.39 4.93
N LYS A 340 8.32 -4.62 5.37
CA LYS A 340 8.41 -5.85 4.55
C LYS A 340 7.17 -6.16 3.69
N MET A 341 6.16 -5.28 3.67
CA MET A 341 4.86 -5.55 3.03
C MET A 341 4.77 -5.00 1.60
N VAL A 342 5.88 -4.98 0.87
CA VAL A 342 5.97 -4.32 -0.44
C VAL A 342 5.05 -4.95 -1.48
N PHE A 343 4.99 -6.28 -1.51
CA PHE A 343 4.19 -7.03 -2.48
C PHE A 343 2.69 -6.88 -2.19
N GLN A 344 2.30 -6.97 -0.91
CA GLN A 344 0.91 -6.75 -0.50
C GLN A 344 0.49 -5.31 -0.79
N LEU A 345 1.33 -4.32 -0.47
CA LEU A 345 1.04 -2.93 -0.76
C LEU A 345 0.85 -2.72 -2.26
N GLY A 346 1.76 -3.23 -3.09
CA GLY A 346 1.66 -3.10 -4.54
C GLY A 346 0.39 -3.73 -5.12
N THR A 347 -0.02 -4.89 -4.58
CA THR A 347 -1.27 -5.56 -4.97
C THR A 347 -2.48 -4.71 -4.60
N GLU A 348 -2.53 -4.16 -3.38
CA GLU A 348 -3.63 -3.29 -2.92
C GLU A 348 -3.68 -1.94 -3.65
N LEU A 349 -2.55 -1.49 -4.19
CA LEU A 349 -2.45 -0.31 -5.05
C LEU A 349 -2.86 -0.59 -6.50
N GLY A 350 -3.11 -1.86 -6.86
CA GLY A 350 -3.55 -2.26 -8.20
C GLY A 350 -2.43 -2.51 -9.20
N LEU A 351 -1.17 -2.63 -8.76
CA LEU A 351 -0.06 -2.97 -9.65
C LEU A 351 -0.15 -4.42 -10.14
N SER A 352 0.29 -4.67 -11.37
CA SER A 352 0.33 -6.02 -11.92
C SER A 352 1.42 -6.85 -11.23
N ILE A 353 1.22 -8.17 -11.19
CA ILE A 353 2.22 -9.10 -10.64
C ILE A 353 3.56 -8.97 -11.40
N ALA A 354 3.51 -8.74 -12.72
CA ALA A 354 4.70 -8.54 -13.54
C ALA A 354 5.51 -7.30 -13.13
N ASP A 355 4.83 -6.20 -12.80
CA ASP A 355 5.49 -4.99 -12.31
C ASP A 355 6.15 -5.25 -10.94
N LEU A 356 5.45 -5.96 -10.04
CA LEU A 356 5.99 -6.30 -8.72
C LEU A 356 7.22 -7.21 -8.80
N GLU A 357 7.20 -8.21 -9.68
CA GLU A 357 8.36 -9.07 -9.92
C GLU A 357 9.55 -8.30 -10.52
N ASN A 358 9.29 -7.36 -11.43
CA ASN A 358 10.33 -6.50 -11.99
C ASN A 358 10.93 -5.58 -10.92
N ILE A 359 10.11 -5.00 -10.06
CA ILE A 359 10.56 -4.14 -8.96
C ILE A 359 11.41 -4.93 -7.97
N ASP A 360 11.00 -6.15 -7.62
CA ASP A 360 11.73 -7.02 -6.70
C ASP A 360 13.13 -7.36 -7.24
N LYS A 361 13.24 -7.66 -8.54
CA LYS A 361 14.51 -7.95 -9.23
C LYS A 361 15.45 -6.73 -9.34
N CYS A 362 14.90 -5.53 -9.54
CA CYS A 362 15.68 -4.34 -9.89
C CYS A 362 16.11 -3.49 -8.68
N SER A 363 15.51 -3.69 -7.52
CA SER A 363 15.71 -2.81 -6.35
C SER A 363 16.59 -3.47 -5.28
N PRO A 364 17.64 -2.79 -4.78
CA PRO A 364 18.66 -3.42 -3.93
C PRO A 364 18.21 -3.66 -2.47
N ASN A 365 17.12 -3.05 -2.01
CA ASN A 365 16.62 -3.19 -0.65
C ASN A 365 15.12 -2.86 -0.54
N LEU A 366 14.49 -3.25 0.58
CA LEU A 366 13.06 -3.05 0.83
C LEU A 366 12.59 -1.59 0.74
N THR A 367 13.42 -0.63 1.15
CA THR A 367 13.07 0.79 1.05
C THR A 367 13.04 1.24 -0.40
N ALA A 368 14.01 0.81 -1.21
CA ALA A 368 14.03 1.05 -2.65
C ALA A 368 12.85 0.36 -3.35
N GLN A 369 12.52 -0.88 -2.97
CA GLN A 369 11.34 -1.59 -3.49
C GLN A 369 10.03 -0.86 -3.14
N ASN A 370 9.84 -0.46 -1.88
CA ASN A 370 8.66 0.31 -1.45
C ASN A 370 8.54 1.63 -2.21
N LYS A 371 9.67 2.31 -2.42
CA LYS A 371 9.74 3.53 -3.22
C LYS A 371 9.30 3.23 -4.65
N GLU A 372 9.89 2.25 -5.31
CA GLU A 372 9.56 1.93 -6.71
C GLU A 372 8.10 1.49 -6.88
N VAL A 373 7.53 0.74 -5.93
CA VAL A 373 6.08 0.42 -5.91
C VAL A 373 5.23 1.69 -5.87
N LEU A 374 5.50 2.60 -4.94
CA LEU A 374 4.74 3.85 -4.81
C LEU A 374 4.87 4.74 -6.05
N PHE A 375 6.06 4.83 -6.65
CA PHE A 375 6.31 5.63 -7.84
C PHE A 375 5.70 5.02 -9.11
N THR A 376 5.74 3.68 -9.24
CA THR A 376 5.13 2.95 -10.35
C THR A 376 3.61 3.09 -10.28
N TRP A 377 3.02 2.90 -9.10
CA TRP A 377 1.59 3.10 -8.87
C TRP A 377 1.13 4.52 -9.22
N ARG A 378 1.89 5.54 -8.81
CA ARG A 378 1.52 6.93 -9.13
C ARG A 378 1.58 7.25 -10.62
N LYS A 379 2.41 6.54 -11.40
CA LYS A 379 2.50 6.71 -12.86
C LYS A 379 1.37 6.00 -13.61
N ASP A 380 0.72 5.01 -12.97
CA ASP A 380 -0.38 4.28 -13.58
C ASP A 380 -1.60 5.21 -13.77
N ARG A 381 -2.04 5.34 -15.02
CA ARG A 381 -3.16 6.20 -15.40
C ARG A 381 -4.53 5.54 -15.15
N SER A 382 -4.56 4.25 -14.83
CA SER A 382 -5.80 3.50 -14.63
C SER A 382 -6.49 3.83 -13.30
N VAL A 383 -5.72 4.28 -12.29
CA VAL A 383 -6.21 4.60 -10.94
C VAL A 383 -5.79 6.03 -10.59
N LYS A 384 -6.71 6.85 -10.06
CA LYS A 384 -6.35 8.19 -9.56
C LYS A 384 -5.46 8.04 -8.32
N PRO A 385 -4.17 8.44 -8.36
CA PRO A 385 -3.24 8.07 -7.31
C PRO A 385 -3.34 9.04 -6.13
N THR A 386 -4.35 8.91 -5.27
CA THR A 386 -4.59 9.85 -4.15
C THR A 386 -4.07 9.33 -2.80
N ILE A 387 -3.86 10.24 -1.85
CA ILE A 387 -3.51 9.89 -0.45
C ILE A 387 -4.57 8.97 0.17
N ARG A 388 -5.84 9.10 -0.23
CA ARG A 388 -6.95 8.21 0.16
C ARG A 388 -6.69 6.76 -0.25
N VAL A 389 -6.21 6.54 -1.48
CA VAL A 389 -5.91 5.18 -1.98
C VAL A 389 -4.74 4.58 -1.19
N ILE A 390 -3.67 5.34 -0.95
CA ILE A 390 -2.56 4.87 -0.07
C ILE A 390 -3.09 4.53 1.32
N LYS A 391 -3.91 5.40 1.91
CA LYS A 391 -4.50 5.18 3.24
C LYS A 391 -5.30 3.88 3.27
N GLN A 392 -6.14 3.63 2.27
CA GLN A 392 -6.93 2.42 2.18
C GLN A 392 -6.05 1.17 2.00
N ALA A 393 -5.06 1.23 1.12
CA ALA A 393 -4.11 0.13 0.90
C ALA A 393 -3.34 -0.20 2.19
N LEU A 394 -2.89 0.81 2.94
CA LEU A 394 -2.22 0.61 4.24
C LEU A 394 -3.16 -0.05 5.27
N VAL A 395 -4.44 0.32 5.30
CA VAL A 395 -5.45 -0.33 6.16
C VAL A 395 -5.63 -1.80 5.77
N ASN A 396 -5.76 -2.09 4.47
CA ASN A 396 -5.98 -3.44 3.96
C ASN A 396 -4.81 -4.39 4.30
N ILE A 397 -3.57 -3.91 4.19
CA ILE A 397 -2.38 -4.68 4.58
C ILE A 397 -2.13 -4.69 6.10
N ARG A 398 -3.06 -4.17 6.91
CA ARG A 398 -2.96 -4.06 8.37
C ARG A 398 -1.73 -3.25 8.85
N LYS A 399 -1.26 -2.31 8.03
CA LYS A 399 -0.21 -1.37 8.41
C LYS A 399 -0.84 -0.13 9.02
N GLY A 400 -0.42 0.23 10.24
CA GLY A 400 -0.98 1.41 10.93
C GLY A 400 -0.84 2.69 10.10
N VAL A 401 -1.95 3.41 9.93
CA VAL A 401 -2.03 4.68 9.16
C VAL A 401 -1.17 5.80 9.77
N ARG A 402 -0.68 5.63 11.01
CA ARG A 402 0.22 6.59 11.69
C ARG A 402 1.43 6.99 10.85
N CYS A 403 2.01 6.05 10.09
CA CYS A 403 3.13 6.36 9.22
C CYS A 403 2.77 7.39 8.14
N LEU A 404 1.58 7.28 7.55
CA LEU A 404 1.06 8.25 6.60
C LEU A 404 0.69 9.56 7.30
N GLU A 405 0.04 9.51 8.48
CA GLU A 405 -0.30 10.72 9.23
C GLU A 405 0.93 11.54 9.62
N GLU A 406 2.03 10.91 10.04
CA GLU A 406 3.29 11.58 10.38
C GLU A 406 3.92 12.28 9.17
N VAL A 407 3.84 11.64 8.00
CA VAL A 407 4.36 12.22 6.76
C VAL A 407 3.51 13.40 6.30
N VAL A 408 2.18 13.26 6.36
CA VAL A 408 1.23 14.27 5.89
C VAL A 408 1.11 15.47 6.84
N LYS A 409 1.21 15.29 8.16
CA LYS A 409 1.14 16.39 9.15
C LYS A 409 2.17 17.49 8.93
N ASN A 410 3.28 17.18 8.28
CA ASN A 410 4.36 18.12 8.03
C ASN A 410 4.19 18.88 6.71
N ILE A 411 3.08 18.68 5.99
CA ILE A 411 2.86 19.26 4.68
C ILE A 411 1.68 20.21 4.77
N ASP A 412 1.93 21.47 4.43
CA ASP A 412 0.89 22.47 4.34
C ASP A 412 -0.09 22.10 3.22
N ALA A 413 -1.37 21.90 3.58
CA ALA A 413 -2.44 21.55 2.65
C ALA A 413 -2.56 22.58 1.51
N LYS A 414 -2.28 23.85 1.79
CA LYS A 414 -2.26 24.91 0.77
C LYS A 414 -1.18 24.66 -0.29
N THR A 415 -0.02 24.16 0.13
CA THR A 415 1.08 23.80 -0.78
C THR A 415 0.72 22.61 -1.67
N LEU A 416 0.06 21.57 -1.13
CA LEU A 416 -0.40 20.42 -1.92
C LEU A 416 -1.39 20.83 -3.01
N ARG A 417 -2.43 21.60 -2.65
CA ARG A 417 -3.42 22.08 -3.63
C ARG A 417 -2.81 22.98 -4.70
N ALA A 418 -1.85 23.83 -4.33
CA ALA A 418 -1.16 24.68 -5.30
C ALA A 418 -0.40 23.85 -6.34
N VAL A 419 0.28 22.79 -5.92
CA VAL A 419 0.99 21.88 -6.84
C VAL A 419 0.02 21.16 -7.77
N GLU A 420 -1.13 20.68 -7.27
CA GLU A 420 -2.14 20.03 -8.11
C GLU A 420 -2.72 20.98 -9.16
N ILE A 421 -3.14 22.17 -8.74
CA ILE A 421 -3.71 23.16 -9.65
C ILE A 421 -2.71 23.53 -10.75
N VAL A 422 -1.44 23.74 -10.38
CA VAL A 422 -0.38 24.01 -11.36
C VAL A 422 -0.18 22.83 -12.32
N THR A 423 -0.12 21.61 -11.80
CA THR A 423 0.10 20.41 -12.61
C THR A 423 -1.04 20.17 -13.59
N ASP A 424 -2.28 20.34 -13.14
CA ASP A 424 -3.46 20.15 -13.97
C ASP A 424 -3.54 21.22 -15.06
N LYS A 425 -3.25 22.50 -14.72
CA LYS A 425 -3.18 23.56 -15.75
C LYS A 425 -2.13 23.30 -16.82
N ILE A 426 -0.94 22.84 -16.44
CA ILE A 426 0.10 22.47 -17.41
C ILE A 426 -0.40 21.32 -18.28
N ARG A 427 -1.02 20.29 -17.67
CA ARG A 427 -1.52 19.11 -18.39
C ARG A 427 -2.63 19.47 -19.38
N ASP A 428 -3.57 20.31 -18.97
CA ASP A 428 -4.71 20.76 -19.78
C ASP A 428 -4.27 21.60 -20.99
N ASN A 429 -3.10 22.23 -20.91
CA ASN A 429 -2.54 23.06 -21.97
C ASN A 429 -1.29 22.44 -22.64
N ALA A 430 -0.95 21.18 -22.31
CA ALA A 430 0.33 20.58 -22.68
C ALA A 430 0.55 20.55 -24.19
N ASP A 431 -0.47 20.19 -24.98
CA ASP A 431 -0.33 20.07 -26.43
C ASP A 431 0.02 21.41 -27.09
N ARG A 432 -0.64 22.51 -26.67
CA ARG A 432 -0.33 23.85 -27.15
C ARG A 432 1.07 24.28 -26.75
N ILE A 433 1.43 24.08 -25.48
CA ILE A 433 2.77 24.40 -25.00
C ILE A 433 3.82 23.64 -25.82
N ILE A 434 3.62 22.34 -26.06
CA ILE A 434 4.55 21.48 -26.80
C ILE A 434 4.73 21.94 -28.25
N GLN A 435 3.67 22.40 -28.90
CA GLN A 435 3.69 22.77 -30.32
C GLN A 435 4.19 24.21 -30.55
N ASP A 436 3.83 25.15 -29.67
CA ASP A 436 3.92 26.58 -29.98
C ASP A 436 5.18 27.24 -29.43
N ILE A 437 5.77 26.72 -28.33
CA ILE A 437 6.88 27.40 -27.65
C ILE A 437 8.26 27.02 -28.23
N GLN A 438 9.15 28.00 -28.27
CA GLN A 438 10.58 27.80 -28.56
C GLN A 438 11.34 27.53 -27.25
N THR A 439 11.68 26.27 -26.98
CA THR A 439 12.31 25.83 -25.71
C THR A 439 13.53 26.68 -25.37
N SER A 440 14.40 26.96 -26.35
CA SER A 440 15.68 27.65 -26.10
C SER A 440 15.52 29.03 -25.46
N GLN A 441 14.49 29.79 -25.85
CA GLN A 441 14.19 31.12 -25.29
C GLN A 441 13.71 31.01 -23.85
N ILE A 442 12.81 30.08 -23.58
CA ILE A 442 12.28 29.83 -22.23
C ILE A 442 13.42 29.35 -21.30
N LEU A 443 14.30 28.47 -21.78
CA LEU A 443 15.46 28.01 -21.01
C LEU A 443 16.43 29.15 -20.68
N ASP A 444 16.66 30.10 -21.58
CA ASP A 444 17.51 31.25 -21.30
C ASP A 444 16.94 32.09 -20.13
N HIS A 445 15.62 32.30 -20.11
CA HIS A 445 14.95 33.02 -19.03
C HIS A 445 14.95 32.24 -17.70
N MET A 446 14.69 30.94 -17.76
CA MET A 446 14.71 30.07 -16.58
C MET A 446 16.12 29.93 -15.98
N MET A 447 17.16 29.85 -16.82
CA MET A 447 18.56 29.88 -16.38
C MET A 447 18.91 31.21 -15.69
N THR A 448 18.44 32.34 -16.25
CA THR A 448 18.68 33.68 -15.70
C THR A 448 18.07 33.86 -14.31
N ASN A 449 16.90 33.26 -14.09
CA ASN A 449 16.20 33.28 -12.80
C ASN A 449 16.58 32.11 -11.87
N LEU A 450 17.63 31.34 -12.20
CA LEU A 450 18.20 30.27 -11.37
C LEU A 450 17.24 29.09 -11.07
N VAL A 451 16.15 28.95 -11.81
CA VAL A 451 15.16 27.86 -11.56
C VAL A 451 15.52 26.55 -12.24
N ILE A 452 16.52 26.55 -13.13
CA ILE A 452 17.11 25.35 -13.73
C ILE A 452 18.64 25.45 -13.74
N SER A 453 19.31 24.30 -13.71
CA SER A 453 20.77 24.20 -13.81
C SER A 453 21.24 24.09 -15.27
N VAL A 454 22.55 24.25 -15.47
CA VAL A 454 23.18 23.97 -16.77
C VAL A 454 23.02 22.51 -17.20
N ASP A 455 23.01 21.57 -16.25
CA ASP A 455 22.83 20.15 -16.53
C ASP A 455 21.36 19.86 -16.91
N ASP A 456 20.38 20.54 -16.29
CA ASP A 456 18.97 20.48 -16.72
C ASP A 456 18.82 20.92 -18.17
N ARG A 457 19.35 22.10 -18.50
CA ARG A 457 19.34 22.62 -19.87
C ARG A 457 19.93 21.62 -20.85
N ARG A 458 21.09 21.07 -20.55
CA ARG A 458 21.77 20.10 -21.43
C ARG A 458 20.96 18.82 -21.59
N ARG A 459 20.31 18.34 -20.53
CA ARG A 459 19.41 17.17 -20.61
C ARG A 459 18.23 17.44 -21.54
N ILE A 460 17.63 18.64 -21.46
CA ILE A 460 16.54 19.04 -22.35
C ILE A 460 17.04 19.13 -23.79
N GLU A 461 18.12 19.86 -24.06
CA GLU A 461 18.66 20.09 -25.41
C GLU A 461 19.23 18.83 -26.07
N GLN A 462 19.48 17.74 -25.32
CA GLN A 462 19.87 16.45 -25.88
C GLN A 462 18.73 15.75 -26.66
N HIS A 463 17.48 16.15 -26.44
CA HIS A 463 16.36 15.65 -27.22
C HIS A 463 16.40 16.20 -28.65
N ALA A 464 16.18 15.32 -29.63
CA ALA A 464 16.36 15.63 -31.05
C ALA A 464 15.29 16.59 -31.62
N GLY A 465 14.07 16.57 -31.07
CA GLY A 465 12.94 17.34 -31.55
C GLY A 465 12.49 18.41 -30.57
N GLN A 466 12.03 19.54 -31.10
CA GLN A 466 11.49 20.68 -30.34
C GLN A 466 10.36 20.25 -29.38
N ASP A 467 9.46 19.38 -29.84
CA ASP A 467 8.37 18.84 -29.03
C ASP A 467 8.86 18.04 -27.83
N ASP A 468 9.90 17.22 -28.02
CA ASP A 468 10.47 16.40 -26.95
C ASP A 468 11.28 17.26 -25.96
N GLN A 469 11.93 18.31 -26.44
CA GLN A 469 12.53 19.34 -25.59
C GLN A 469 11.46 20.06 -24.75
N ASN A 470 10.33 20.43 -25.35
CA ASN A 470 9.21 21.06 -24.65
C ASN A 470 8.59 20.13 -23.59
N LYS A 471 8.44 18.83 -23.88
CA LYS A 471 8.01 17.83 -22.89
C LYS A 471 8.98 17.74 -21.72
N ALA A 472 10.28 17.61 -22.00
CA ALA A 472 11.32 17.54 -20.97
C ALA A 472 11.37 18.81 -20.10
N LEU A 473 11.15 19.98 -20.71
CA LEU A 473 10.98 21.24 -20.00
C LEU A 473 9.78 21.19 -19.05
N LEU A 474 8.59 20.80 -19.54
CA LEU A 474 7.38 20.71 -18.72
C LEU A 474 7.54 19.76 -17.54
N ASP A 475 8.20 18.62 -17.73
CA ASP A 475 8.51 17.69 -16.65
C ASP A 475 9.35 18.34 -15.54
N ILE A 476 10.32 19.18 -15.91
CA ILE A 476 11.13 19.94 -14.95
C ILE A 476 10.30 21.00 -14.24
N VAL A 477 9.44 21.75 -14.95
CA VAL A 477 8.54 22.75 -14.33
C VAL A 477 7.63 22.10 -13.29
N ILE A 478 7.00 20.98 -13.64
CA ILE A 478 6.13 20.22 -12.73
C ILE A 478 6.90 19.71 -11.51
N LYS A 479 8.13 19.18 -11.72
CA LYS A 479 8.96 18.63 -10.65
C LYS A 479 9.47 19.71 -9.68
N MET A 480 9.88 20.87 -10.19
CA MET A 480 10.50 21.95 -9.41
C MET A 480 9.48 22.83 -8.65
N ARG A 481 8.18 22.67 -8.93
CA ARG A 481 7.05 23.32 -8.25
C ARG A 481 6.98 24.84 -8.50
N GLU A 482 6.37 25.56 -7.54
CA GLU A 482 5.89 26.94 -7.66
C GLU A 482 6.93 27.99 -8.12
N PRO A 483 8.21 27.98 -7.68
CA PRO A 483 9.19 28.94 -8.16
C PRO A 483 9.54 28.78 -9.64
N ALA A 484 9.61 27.54 -10.12
CA ALA A 484 9.88 27.27 -11.54
C ALA A 484 8.65 27.59 -12.39
N TYR A 485 7.45 27.35 -11.87
CA TYR A 485 6.21 27.64 -12.56
C TYR A 485 6.00 29.13 -12.80
N SER A 486 6.16 29.97 -11.78
CA SER A 486 5.99 31.43 -11.92
C SER A 486 6.97 32.00 -12.94
N VAL A 487 8.24 31.62 -12.86
CA VAL A 487 9.29 32.01 -13.81
C VAL A 487 9.01 31.46 -15.21
N PHE A 488 8.47 30.25 -15.34
CA PHE A 488 8.07 29.70 -16.64
C PHE A 488 6.95 30.54 -17.26
N VAL A 489 5.91 30.89 -16.50
CA VAL A 489 4.80 31.73 -16.97
C VAL A 489 5.29 33.14 -17.33
N ASP A 490 6.18 33.73 -16.55
CA ASP A 490 6.78 35.03 -16.87
C ASP A 490 7.68 34.95 -18.11
N GLY A 491 8.40 33.84 -18.29
CA GLY A 491 9.14 33.53 -19.52
C GLY A 491 8.21 33.52 -20.73
N LEU A 492 7.07 32.83 -20.64
CA LEU A 492 6.07 32.79 -21.72
C LEU A 492 5.62 34.20 -22.12
N ARG A 493 5.30 35.06 -21.15
CA ARG A 493 4.92 36.47 -21.42
C ARG A 493 6.03 37.24 -22.12
N ASN A 494 7.26 37.13 -21.59
CA ASN A 494 8.42 37.87 -22.10
C ASN A 494 8.79 37.52 -23.55
N TYR A 495 8.45 36.32 -24.02
CA TYR A 495 8.69 35.89 -25.40
C TYR A 495 7.42 35.88 -26.27
N GLY A 496 6.35 36.53 -25.83
CA GLY A 496 5.15 36.77 -26.65
C GLY A 496 4.11 35.64 -26.66
N TYR A 497 4.23 34.66 -25.77
CA TYR A 497 3.24 33.58 -25.56
C TYR A 497 2.18 33.99 -24.53
N GLU A 498 1.62 35.19 -24.70
CA GLU A 498 0.75 35.82 -23.70
C GLU A 498 -0.57 35.06 -23.50
N ASP A 499 -1.10 34.46 -24.57
CA ASP A 499 -2.29 33.62 -24.56
C ASP A 499 -2.08 32.37 -23.69
N ILE A 500 -1.00 31.62 -23.92
CA ILE A 500 -0.64 30.44 -23.13
C ILE A 500 -0.38 30.85 -21.67
N ALA A 501 0.35 31.95 -21.45
CA ALA A 501 0.63 32.46 -20.11
C ALA A 501 -0.64 32.86 -19.33
N ASN A 502 -1.65 33.38 -20.03
CA ASN A 502 -2.94 33.74 -19.42
C ASN A 502 -3.76 32.50 -19.04
N ASP A 503 -3.75 31.45 -19.86
CA ASP A 503 -4.42 30.19 -19.54
C ASP A 503 -3.79 29.51 -18.30
N LEU A 504 -2.47 29.61 -18.19
CA LEU A 504 -1.69 29.12 -17.05
C LEU A 504 -1.76 30.03 -15.80
N LYS A 505 -2.35 31.23 -15.87
CA LYS A 505 -2.36 32.15 -14.74
C LYS A 505 -3.08 31.53 -13.53
N CYS A 506 -2.39 31.37 -12.41
CA CYS A 506 -3.01 30.94 -11.15
C CYS A 506 -3.10 32.13 -10.19
N ASP A 507 -4.20 32.25 -9.44
CA ASP A 507 -4.39 33.29 -8.42
C ASP A 507 -3.60 33.03 -7.12
N PHE A 508 -2.54 32.24 -7.19
CA PHE A 508 -1.66 32.03 -6.04
C PHE A 508 -0.83 33.27 -5.82
N SER A 509 -1.03 33.93 -4.67
CA SER A 509 0.00 34.81 -4.15
C SER A 509 1.19 33.93 -3.75
N PRO A 510 2.38 34.12 -4.34
CA PRO A 510 3.56 33.40 -3.92
C PRO A 510 3.69 33.63 -2.42
N SER A 511 3.56 32.57 -1.62
CA SER A 511 3.86 32.71 -0.20
C SER A 511 5.32 33.07 -0.12
N PRO A 512 5.70 34.15 0.60
CA PRO A 512 7.09 34.51 0.74
C PRO A 512 7.81 33.27 1.23
N VAL A 513 8.66 32.70 0.37
CA VAL A 513 9.43 31.50 0.68
C VAL A 513 10.13 31.84 1.98
N SER A 514 9.76 31.15 3.06
CA SER A 514 10.36 31.38 4.37
C SER A 514 11.83 31.03 4.22
N ALA A 515 12.65 32.05 3.98
CA ALA A 515 14.06 31.88 3.71
C ALA A 515 14.66 31.16 4.91
N GLU A 516 15.10 29.92 4.72
CA GLU A 516 15.93 29.26 5.73
C GLU A 516 17.11 30.20 5.99
N THR A 517 17.27 30.64 7.24
CA THR A 517 18.28 31.61 7.69
C THR A 517 19.69 31.00 7.73
N LYS A 518 20.03 30.17 6.74
CA LYS A 518 21.38 29.65 6.54
C LYS A 518 22.27 30.75 5.97
N GLY A 519 23.50 30.84 6.47
CA GLY A 519 24.49 31.77 5.95
C GLY A 519 24.87 31.43 4.51
N LEU A 520 25.37 32.41 3.76
CA LEU A 520 25.87 32.20 2.39
C LEU A 520 26.94 31.10 2.31
N SER A 521 27.72 30.91 3.38
CA SER A 521 28.78 29.90 3.50
C SER A 521 28.27 28.46 3.60
N ASP A 522 26.99 28.25 3.92
CA ASP A 522 26.46 26.92 4.22
C ASP A 522 26.06 26.14 2.94
N TRP A 523 26.13 26.80 1.78
CA TRP A 523 25.76 26.22 0.49
C TRP A 523 27.01 25.77 -0.28
N ASN A 524 27.00 24.53 -0.77
CA ASN A 524 28.07 23.97 -1.62
C ASN A 524 28.10 24.55 -3.05
N VAL A 525 27.41 25.67 -3.30
CA VAL A 525 27.31 26.29 -4.62
C VAL A 525 28.32 27.44 -4.70
N PRO A 526 29.27 27.43 -5.66
CA PRO A 526 30.20 28.54 -5.77
C PRO A 526 29.54 29.84 -6.23
N LEU A 527 29.84 30.96 -5.56
CA LEU A 527 29.25 32.29 -5.83
C LEU A 527 29.36 32.71 -7.29
N TYR A 528 30.49 32.43 -7.95
CA TYR A 528 30.69 32.81 -9.35
C TYR A 528 29.69 32.13 -10.30
N LYS A 529 29.22 30.91 -9.99
CA LYS A 529 28.23 30.22 -10.83
C LYS A 529 26.90 30.94 -10.80
N VAL A 530 26.48 31.40 -9.62
CA VAL A 530 25.25 32.18 -9.45
C VAL A 530 25.36 33.50 -10.21
N ARG A 531 26.50 34.20 -10.10
CA ARG A 531 26.72 35.45 -10.85
C ARG A 531 26.67 35.25 -12.36
N LEU A 532 27.31 34.19 -12.86
CA LEU A 532 27.27 33.82 -14.27
C LEU A 532 25.83 33.53 -14.74
N GLN A 533 25.06 32.74 -13.97
CA GLN A 533 23.68 32.42 -14.35
C GLN A 533 22.74 33.63 -14.26
N LYS A 534 22.81 34.47 -13.21
CA LYS A 534 21.98 35.70 -13.12
C LYS A 534 22.21 36.68 -14.26
N ASN A 535 23.37 36.61 -14.92
CA ASN A 535 23.69 37.44 -16.08
C ASN A 535 23.65 36.65 -17.40
N TYR A 536 23.12 35.42 -17.40
CA TYR A 536 23.18 34.50 -18.54
C TYR A 536 22.65 35.14 -19.82
N LEU A 537 21.43 35.72 -19.78
CA LEU A 537 20.83 36.37 -20.95
C LEU A 537 21.71 37.48 -21.53
N LYS A 538 22.25 38.38 -20.70
CA LYS A 538 23.12 39.48 -21.15
C LYS A 538 24.42 38.96 -21.76
N ILE A 539 25.01 37.94 -21.14
CA ILE A 539 26.24 37.33 -21.63
C ILE A 539 26.00 36.72 -23.02
N ILE A 540 24.90 36.00 -23.23
CA ILE A 540 24.65 35.36 -24.53
C ILE A 540 24.28 36.35 -25.63
N THR A 541 23.70 37.51 -25.30
CA THR A 541 23.30 38.52 -26.28
C THR A 541 24.42 39.50 -26.63
N ASP A 542 25.24 39.89 -25.65
CA ASP A 542 26.07 41.09 -25.78
C ASP A 542 27.51 40.78 -26.20
N ILE A 543 27.97 39.54 -25.99
CA ILE A 543 29.36 39.15 -26.22
C ILE A 543 29.58 38.64 -27.65
N GLN A 544 30.73 38.98 -28.23
CA GLN A 544 31.28 38.29 -29.40
C GLN A 544 32.33 37.28 -28.92
N HIS A 545 32.00 35.99 -28.99
CA HIS A 545 32.85 34.90 -28.49
C HIS A 545 34.28 34.92 -29.04
N GLU A 546 34.50 35.35 -30.28
CA GLU A 546 35.82 35.40 -30.93
C GLU A 546 36.81 36.27 -30.14
N ASN A 547 36.32 37.33 -29.50
CA ASN A 547 37.16 38.26 -28.73
C ASN A 547 37.61 37.66 -27.38
N ILE A 548 36.99 36.58 -26.94
CA ILE A 548 37.15 36.01 -25.59
C ILE A 548 37.77 34.61 -25.63
N VAL A 549 37.35 33.76 -26.56
CA VAL A 549 37.72 32.34 -26.60
C VAL A 549 39.24 32.15 -26.73
N ASP A 550 39.90 32.89 -27.61
CA ASP A 550 41.36 32.81 -27.81
C ASP A 550 42.12 33.15 -26.52
N HIS A 551 41.65 34.15 -25.78
CA HIS A 551 42.23 34.50 -24.49
C HIS A 551 42.08 33.35 -23.50
N LEU A 552 40.89 32.77 -23.40
CA LEU A 552 40.60 31.69 -22.46
C LEU A 552 41.36 30.39 -22.80
N ILE A 553 41.60 30.11 -24.09
CA ILE A 553 42.47 29.00 -24.51
C ILE A 553 43.92 29.28 -24.13
N SER A 554 44.41 30.51 -24.37
CA SER A 554 45.79 30.90 -24.01
C SER A 554 46.07 30.85 -22.50
N LYS A 555 45.01 30.91 -21.68
CA LYS A 555 45.06 30.80 -20.22
C LYS A 555 44.70 29.41 -19.70
N GLU A 556 44.56 28.43 -20.59
CA GLU A 556 44.22 27.03 -20.28
C GLU A 556 42.89 26.87 -19.52
N VAL A 557 42.01 27.88 -19.59
CA VAL A 557 40.66 27.80 -19.05
C VAL A 557 39.78 26.95 -19.98
N LEU A 558 39.94 27.14 -21.28
CA LEU A 558 39.33 26.34 -22.34
C LEU A 558 40.37 25.46 -23.02
N SER A 559 39.98 24.23 -23.37
CA SER A 559 40.77 23.40 -24.28
C SER A 559 40.54 23.79 -25.74
N VAL A 560 41.39 23.30 -26.64
CA VAL A 560 41.17 23.48 -28.10
C VAL A 560 39.86 22.82 -28.54
N ASP A 561 39.50 21.68 -27.94
CA ASP A 561 38.25 20.99 -28.27
C ASP A 561 37.01 21.72 -27.70
N ASP A 562 37.15 22.37 -26.54
CA ASP A 562 36.13 23.32 -26.03
C ASP A 562 35.91 24.46 -27.05
N GLY A 563 36.98 25.02 -27.61
CA GLY A 563 36.93 26.03 -28.67
C GLY A 563 36.18 25.54 -29.91
N LYS A 564 36.49 24.35 -30.42
CA LYS A 564 35.76 23.74 -31.55
C LYS A 564 34.27 23.53 -31.25
N LYS A 565 33.94 23.11 -30.02
CA LYS A 565 32.55 22.95 -29.59
C LYS A 565 31.82 24.30 -29.62
N ILE A 566 32.45 25.37 -29.15
CA ILE A 566 31.90 26.72 -29.21
C ILE A 566 31.65 27.12 -30.66
N GLU A 567 32.65 26.97 -31.53
CA GLU A 567 32.56 27.32 -32.96
C GLU A 567 31.52 26.52 -33.75
N SER A 568 31.12 25.34 -33.27
CA SER A 568 30.09 24.53 -33.92
C SER A 568 28.67 25.13 -33.83
N GLY A 569 28.45 26.13 -32.98
CA GLY A 569 27.18 26.86 -32.90
C GLY A 569 26.93 27.68 -34.17
N LYS A 570 25.67 27.67 -34.66
CA LYS A 570 25.31 28.31 -35.94
C LYS A 570 25.14 29.82 -35.80
N THR A 571 24.69 30.26 -34.63
CA THR A 571 24.43 31.68 -34.32
C THR A 571 25.36 32.17 -33.22
N PRO A 572 25.69 33.47 -33.15
CA PRO A 572 26.50 34.02 -32.07
C PRO A 572 25.95 33.66 -30.68
N GLN A 573 24.63 33.66 -30.52
CA GLN A 573 23.95 33.26 -29.29
C GLN A 573 24.17 31.78 -28.96
N GLU A 574 24.06 30.87 -29.93
CA GLU A 574 24.38 29.45 -29.73
C GLU A 574 25.83 29.24 -29.32
N LYS A 575 26.76 29.96 -29.95
CA LYS A 575 28.18 29.91 -29.60
C LYS A 575 28.42 30.42 -28.17
N ASN A 576 27.79 31.53 -27.78
CA ASN A 576 27.87 32.06 -26.42
C ASN A 576 27.21 31.13 -25.39
N ARG A 577 26.12 30.43 -25.74
CA ARG A 577 25.51 29.40 -24.88
C ARG A 577 26.49 28.24 -24.67
N ASN A 578 27.15 27.77 -25.72
CA ASN A 578 28.20 26.75 -25.61
C ASN A 578 29.36 27.21 -24.70
N LEU A 579 29.78 28.47 -24.82
CA LEU A 579 30.80 29.06 -23.94
C LEU A 579 30.32 29.05 -22.48
N MET A 580 29.07 29.45 -22.22
CA MET A 580 28.50 29.47 -20.87
C MET A 580 28.34 28.07 -20.25
N ASP A 581 27.92 27.08 -21.04
CA ASP A 581 27.85 25.68 -20.62
C ASP A 581 29.23 25.18 -20.14
N ILE A 582 30.30 25.60 -20.81
CA ILE A 582 31.66 25.24 -20.41
C ILE A 582 32.10 26.03 -19.17
N LEU A 583 31.90 27.35 -19.13
CA LEU A 583 32.33 28.22 -18.02
C LEU A 583 31.68 27.83 -16.68
N LEU A 584 30.40 27.45 -16.67
CA LEU A 584 29.69 27.01 -15.46
C LEU A 584 30.25 25.70 -14.87
N ARG A 585 31.12 25.00 -15.60
CA ARG A 585 31.82 23.78 -15.17
C ARG A 585 33.29 24.03 -14.79
N LYS A 586 33.83 25.21 -15.09
CA LYS A 586 35.21 25.58 -14.73
C LYS A 586 35.29 26.06 -13.28
N SER A 587 36.51 26.16 -12.77
CA SER A 587 36.79 26.66 -11.42
C SER A 587 36.64 28.17 -11.32
N GLU A 588 36.72 28.71 -10.10
CA GLU A 588 36.73 30.15 -9.84
C GLU A 588 37.86 30.88 -10.58
N GLN A 589 39.01 30.22 -10.78
CA GLN A 589 40.09 30.76 -11.60
C GLN A 589 39.63 30.99 -13.05
N GLY A 590 38.87 30.06 -13.62
CA GLY A 590 38.32 30.20 -14.97
C GLY A 590 37.35 31.38 -15.07
N PHE A 591 36.53 31.60 -14.04
CA PHE A 591 35.67 32.78 -13.94
C PHE A 591 36.47 34.09 -13.89
N ASN A 592 37.53 34.15 -13.09
CA ASN A 592 38.37 35.35 -12.97
C ASN A 592 39.08 35.69 -14.28
N GLU A 593 39.59 34.69 -15.00
CA GLU A 593 40.19 34.90 -16.33
C GLU A 593 39.12 35.30 -17.37
N PHE A 594 37.89 34.80 -17.28
CA PHE A 594 36.78 35.29 -18.10
C PHE A 594 36.47 36.77 -17.87
N LEU A 595 36.42 37.23 -16.61
CA LEU A 595 36.27 38.66 -16.31
C LEU A 595 37.45 39.49 -16.82
N LYS A 596 38.69 38.99 -16.76
CA LYS A 596 39.86 39.67 -17.33
C LYS A 596 39.76 39.77 -18.85
N ALA A 597 39.28 38.71 -19.51
CA ALA A 597 39.06 38.70 -20.95
C ALA A 597 38.06 39.79 -21.36
N LEU A 598 36.93 39.88 -20.65
CA LEU A 598 35.93 40.93 -20.88
C LEU A 598 36.51 42.34 -20.67
N ARG A 599 37.29 42.57 -19.62
CA ARG A 599 37.91 43.88 -19.33
C ARG A 599 39.00 44.29 -20.32
N LYS A 600 39.54 43.36 -21.09
CA LYS A 600 40.56 43.66 -22.11
C LYS A 600 39.96 44.48 -23.26
N ASP A 601 38.69 44.26 -23.56
CA ASP A 601 37.93 45.05 -24.52
C ASP A 601 37.07 46.08 -23.79
N SER A 602 37.26 47.35 -24.10
CA SER A 602 36.48 48.43 -23.50
C SER A 602 34.97 48.28 -23.70
N ILE A 603 34.54 47.57 -24.75
CA ILE A 603 33.12 47.35 -25.05
C ILE A 603 32.44 46.47 -24.00
N TYR A 604 33.19 45.56 -23.35
CA TYR A 604 32.63 44.62 -22.36
C TYR A 604 33.02 44.94 -20.91
N ALA A 605 33.77 46.03 -20.67
CA ALA A 605 34.21 46.41 -19.33
C ALA A 605 33.02 46.58 -18.37
N ASP A 606 31.95 47.25 -18.82
CA ASP A 606 30.73 47.47 -18.04
C ASP A 606 30.02 46.14 -17.72
N LEU A 607 29.97 45.21 -18.67
CA LEU A 607 29.39 43.88 -18.46
C LEU A 607 30.19 43.07 -17.44
N ALA A 608 31.53 43.12 -17.50
CA ALA A 608 32.40 42.46 -16.53
C ALA A 608 32.18 42.99 -15.11
N GLU A 609 32.10 44.31 -14.96
CA GLU A 609 31.81 44.96 -13.69
C GLU A 609 30.41 44.59 -13.18
N GLN A 610 29.42 44.55 -14.06
CA GLN A 610 28.05 44.15 -13.72
C GLN A 610 28.00 42.70 -13.20
N ILE A 611 28.66 41.76 -13.88
CA ILE A 611 28.71 40.35 -13.47
C ILE A 611 29.39 40.21 -12.10
N GLU A 612 30.52 40.88 -11.89
CA GLU A 612 31.27 40.82 -10.64
C GLU A 612 30.50 41.42 -9.45
N LYS A 613 29.79 42.53 -9.68
CA LYS A 613 28.99 43.23 -8.67
C LYS A 613 27.58 42.68 -8.48
N THR A 614 27.18 41.67 -9.26
CA THR A 614 25.84 41.08 -9.15
C THR A 614 25.63 40.53 -7.74
N GLU A 615 24.60 41.07 -7.07
CA GLU A 615 24.19 40.65 -5.74
C GLU A 615 23.69 39.20 -5.77
N VAL A 616 24.24 38.38 -4.87
CA VAL A 616 23.85 36.99 -4.68
C VAL A 616 23.19 36.87 -3.31
N THR A 617 21.92 36.53 -3.31
CA THR A 617 21.14 36.36 -2.07
C THR A 617 21.22 34.91 -1.57
N SER A 618 20.86 34.68 -0.31
CA SER A 618 20.72 33.31 0.22
C SER A 618 19.64 32.52 -0.53
N THR A 619 18.58 33.19 -0.99
CA THR A 619 17.53 32.61 -1.82
C THR A 619 18.08 32.12 -3.16
N ASP A 620 18.93 32.90 -3.82
CA ASP A 620 19.57 32.51 -5.09
C ASP A 620 20.38 31.20 -4.93
N MET A 621 21.16 31.13 -3.86
CA MET A 621 21.98 29.95 -3.54
C MET A 621 21.12 28.73 -3.23
N ALA A 622 20.04 28.93 -2.46
CA ALA A 622 19.11 27.87 -2.10
C ALA A 622 18.38 27.31 -3.31
N THR A 623 17.92 28.17 -4.22
CA THR A 623 17.24 27.77 -5.46
C THR A 623 18.19 26.97 -6.35
N LEU A 624 19.40 27.49 -6.61
CA LEU A 624 20.34 26.79 -7.48
C LEU A 624 20.86 25.48 -6.86
N HIS A 625 21.07 25.43 -5.54
CA HIS A 625 21.46 24.20 -4.85
C HIS A 625 20.39 23.11 -4.98
N LYS A 626 19.10 23.47 -5.00
CA LYS A 626 18.02 22.50 -5.25
C LYS A 626 18.08 21.95 -6.68
N CYS A 627 18.46 22.76 -7.67
CA CYS A 627 18.59 22.30 -9.06
C CYS A 627 19.77 21.31 -9.25
N LEU A 628 20.78 21.37 -8.39
CA LEU A 628 21.98 20.51 -8.48
C LEU A 628 21.83 19.15 -7.79
N LYS A 629 20.71 18.90 -7.08
CA LYS A 629 20.40 17.62 -6.41
C LYS A 629 19.40 16.82 -7.22
#